data_AF-A0A9Q8YAF1-F1
#
_entry.id   AF-A0A9Q8YAF1-F1
#
_cell.length_a   1.000
_cell.length_b   1.000
_cell.length_c   1.000
_cell.angle_alpha   90.00
_cell.angle_beta   90.00
_cell.angle_gamma   90.00
#
_symmetry.space_group_name_H-M   'P 1'
#
loop_
_entity.id
_entity.type
_entity.pdbx_description
1 polymer ?
#
loop_
_entity_poly.entity_id
_entity_poly.type
_entity_poly.pdbx_seq_one_letter_code
_entity_poly.pdbx_strand_id
1 'polypeptide(L)'
;MFDRTIHRTIHFDRPFRLPGVDETIVAGAYEIDDDEVPIEGLSWLAYRRVATFIKLPATVENHYRMRLIQIEPDELARLVALSGAEISDAPGQ
;
A
#
# COMPACT_ATOMS: atom_id res chain seq x y z
N MET A 1 -17.18 -1.42 -15.13
CA MET A 1 -16.02 -0.59 -14.75
C MET A 1 -14.83 -1.53 -14.77
N PHE A 2 -13.77 -1.22 -15.51
CA PHE A 2 -12.58 -2.10 -15.62
C PHE A 2 -11.47 -1.54 -14.73
N ASP A 3 -11.75 -1.30 -13.46
CA ASP A 3 -10.74 -1.03 -12.45
C ASP A 3 -9.89 -2.30 -12.22
N ARG A 4 -8.59 -2.11 -12.03
CA ARG A 4 -7.67 -3.16 -11.62
C ARG A 4 -7.04 -2.76 -10.29
N THR A 5 -6.94 -3.72 -9.38
CA THR A 5 -6.17 -3.55 -8.14
C THR A 5 -4.91 -4.40 -8.26
N ILE A 6 -3.75 -3.76 -8.08
CA ILE A 6 -2.47 -4.44 -8.04
C ILE A 6 -2.09 -4.67 -6.58
N HIS A 7 -1.91 -5.94 -6.21
CA HIS A 7 -1.47 -6.34 -4.88
C HIS A 7 0.05 -6.49 -4.85
N ARG A 8 0.71 -5.89 -3.86
CA ARG A 8 2.15 -6.04 -3.64
C ARG A 8 2.48 -6.02 -2.15
N THR A 9 3.58 -6.63 -1.77
CA THR A 9 4.00 -6.68 -0.36
C THR A 9 5.27 -5.86 -0.15
N ILE A 10 5.25 -4.98 0.85
CA ILE A 10 6.41 -4.18 1.24
C ILE A 10 6.81 -4.59 2.65
N HIS A 11 8.10 -4.90 2.83
CA HIS A 11 8.65 -5.19 4.15
C HIS A 11 9.29 -3.94 4.73
N PHE A 12 8.75 -3.41 5.83
CA PHE A 12 9.34 -2.29 6.56
C PHE A 12 10.23 -2.80 7.68
N ASP A 13 11.54 -2.54 7.62
CA ASP A 13 12.51 -2.96 8.64
C ASP A 13 12.42 -2.18 9.96
N ARG A 14 11.71 -1.06 9.94
CA ARG A 14 11.56 -0.16 11.09
C ARG A 14 10.11 0.23 11.31
N PRO A 15 9.68 0.41 12.57
CA PRO A 15 8.38 0.95 12.88
C PRO A 15 8.18 2.32 12.20
N PHE A 16 6.98 2.56 11.70
CA PHE A 16 6.62 3.79 10.99
C PHE A 16 5.26 4.31 11.45
N ARG A 17 4.91 5.52 11.02
CA ARG A 17 3.59 6.13 11.29
C ARG A 17 2.94 6.47 9.98
N LEU A 18 1.63 6.25 9.90
CA LEU A 18 0.82 6.68 8.76
C LEU A 18 0.08 7.97 9.11
N PRO A 19 -0.10 8.88 8.13
CA PRO A 19 -0.97 10.03 8.33
C PRO A 19 -2.41 9.56 8.63
N GLY A 20 -3.03 10.12 9.65
CA GLY A 20 -4.38 9.73 10.09
C GLY A 20 -4.44 8.48 10.97
N VAL A 21 -3.30 7.90 11.34
CA VAL A 21 -3.20 6.81 12.31
C VAL A 21 -2.35 7.29 13.49
N ASP A 22 -2.97 7.41 14.68
CA ASP A 22 -2.27 7.89 15.89
C ASP A 22 -1.29 6.86 16.47
N GLU A 23 -1.48 5.58 16.17
CA GLU A 23 -0.57 4.53 16.62
C GLU A 23 0.69 4.40 15.75
N THR A 24 1.77 3.94 16.36
CA THR A 24 2.98 3.55 15.61
C THR A 24 2.79 2.14 15.10
N ILE A 25 3.02 1.95 13.81
CA ILE A 25 2.89 0.66 13.15
C ILE A 25 4.23 -0.05 13.26
N VAL A 26 4.19 -1.29 13.71
CA VAL A 26 5.39 -2.12 13.92
C VAL A 26 6.10 -2.41 12.60
N ALA A 27 7.38 -2.76 12.67
CA ALA A 27 8.12 -3.28 11.52
C ALA A 27 7.52 -4.62 11.07
N GLY A 28 7.51 -4.89 9.76
CA GLY A 28 6.97 -6.12 9.21
C GLY A 28 6.55 -6.03 7.75
N ALA A 29 6.00 -7.11 7.24
CA ALA A 29 5.46 -7.19 5.88
C ALA A 29 4.02 -6.69 5.85
N TYR A 30 3.73 -5.74 4.96
CA TYR A 30 2.41 -5.16 4.76
C TYR A 30 1.99 -5.27 3.30
N GLU A 31 0.73 -5.65 3.10
CA GLU A 31 0.11 -5.66 1.77
C GLU A 31 -0.29 -4.24 1.37
N ILE A 32 0.03 -3.89 0.13
CA ILE A 32 -0.30 -2.64 -0.52
C ILE A 32 -1.19 -2.95 -1.72
N ASP A 33 -2.31 -2.25 -1.80
CA ASP A 33 -3.25 -2.32 -2.91
C ASP A 33 -3.15 -1.01 -3.71
N ASP A 34 -2.76 -1.11 -4.96
CA ASP A 34 -2.73 0.01 -5.90
C ASP A 34 -3.92 -0.09 -6.84
N ASP A 35 -4.90 0.79 -6.68
CA ASP A 35 -6.06 0.86 -7.57
C ASP A 35 -5.69 1.66 -8.82
N GLU A 36 -5.99 1.09 -9.98
CA GLU A 36 -5.70 1.68 -11.27
C GLU A 36 -6.92 1.61 -12.19
N VAL A 37 -7.10 2.68 -12.97
CA VAL A 37 -8.19 2.78 -13.95
C VAL A 37 -7.60 2.86 -15.37
N PRO A 38 -8.28 2.29 -16.37
CA PRO A 38 -7.84 2.38 -17.75
C PRO A 38 -7.84 3.83 -18.20
N ILE A 39 -6.84 4.18 -18.98
CA ILE A 39 -6.76 5.49 -19.62
C ILE A 39 -7.50 5.37 -20.94
N GLU A 40 -8.68 6.00 -21.01
CA GLU A 40 -9.45 6.06 -22.25
C GLU A 40 -8.79 6.97 -23.28
N GLY A 41 -9.02 6.67 -24.57
CA GLY A 41 -8.55 7.50 -25.68
C GLY A 41 -7.13 7.22 -26.15
N LEU A 42 -6.44 6.22 -25.60
CA LEU A 42 -5.16 5.74 -26.12
C LEU A 42 -5.37 4.62 -27.14
N SER A 43 -4.46 4.51 -28.11
CA SER A 43 -4.45 3.42 -29.10
C SER A 43 -3.98 2.08 -28.54
N TRP A 44 -3.62 2.03 -27.25
CA TRP A 44 -3.20 0.84 -26.53
C TRP A 44 -3.80 0.83 -25.12
N LEU A 45 -3.88 -0.36 -24.52
CA LEU A 45 -4.33 -0.51 -23.14
C LEU A 45 -3.26 0.02 -22.18
N ALA A 46 -3.56 1.11 -21.49
CA ALA A 46 -2.76 1.62 -20.39
C ALA A 46 -3.65 1.94 -19.20
N TYR A 47 -3.05 1.96 -18.01
CA TYR A 47 -3.75 2.25 -16.77
C TYR A 47 -3.00 3.32 -16.01
N ARG A 48 -3.74 4.12 -15.24
CA ARG A 48 -3.20 5.09 -14.30
C ARG A 48 -3.60 4.69 -12.90
N ARG A 49 -2.67 4.76 -11.97
CA ARG A 49 -2.95 4.67 -10.55
C ARG A 49 -3.84 5.83 -10.11
N VAL A 50 -4.86 5.52 -9.32
CA VAL A 50 -5.81 6.49 -8.77
C VAL A 50 -5.83 6.50 -7.24
N ALA A 51 -5.43 5.40 -6.60
CA ALA A 51 -5.28 5.32 -5.15
C ALA A 51 -4.26 4.25 -4.77
N THR A 52 -3.67 4.41 -3.58
CA THR A 52 -2.81 3.41 -2.94
C THR A 52 -3.33 3.20 -1.52
N PHE A 53 -3.46 1.94 -1.13
CA PHE A 53 -3.92 1.55 0.19
C PHE A 53 -2.91 0.62 0.85
N ILE A 54 -2.75 0.77 2.16
CA ILE A 54 -1.99 -0.16 3.00
C ILE A 54 -2.96 -0.93 3.89
N LYS A 55 -2.85 -2.26 3.87
CA LYS A 55 -3.59 -3.16 4.75
C LYS A 55 -2.82 -3.35 6.04
N LEU A 56 -3.41 -2.89 7.15
CA LEU A 56 -2.90 -3.15 8.48
C LEU A 56 -3.59 -4.41 9.04
N PRO A 57 -2.84 -5.45 9.43
CA PRO A 57 -3.40 -6.67 9.98
C PRO A 57 -4.03 -6.40 11.35
N ALA A 58 -4.99 -7.23 11.75
CA ALA A 58 -5.57 -7.18 13.09
C ALA A 58 -4.49 -7.49 14.15
N THR A 59 -4.16 -6.50 14.98
CA THR A 59 -3.18 -6.59 16.06
C THR A 59 -3.81 -6.17 17.38
N VAL A 60 -3.17 -6.47 18.50
CA VAL A 60 -3.65 -6.01 19.81
C VAL A 60 -3.70 -4.48 19.87
N GLU A 61 -2.73 -3.80 19.25
CA GLU A 61 -2.62 -2.34 19.19
C GLU A 61 -3.77 -1.68 18.43
N ASN A 62 -4.32 -2.33 17.40
CA ASN A 62 -5.47 -1.81 16.64
C ASN A 62 -6.81 -2.43 17.03
N HIS A 63 -6.91 -2.99 18.24
CA HIS A 63 -8.13 -3.64 18.77
C HIS A 63 -8.63 -4.80 17.90
N TYR A 64 -7.72 -5.57 17.31
CA TYR A 64 -8.01 -6.70 16.44
C TYR A 64 -8.86 -6.32 15.22
N ARG A 65 -8.64 -5.11 14.67
CA ARG A 65 -9.34 -4.64 13.48
C ARG A 65 -8.39 -4.55 12.30
N MET A 66 -8.71 -5.27 11.23
CA MET A 66 -8.08 -5.00 9.94
C MET A 66 -8.49 -3.60 9.49
N ARG A 67 -7.50 -2.82 9.04
CA ARG A 67 -7.73 -1.47 8.52
C ARG A 67 -7.12 -1.35 7.13
N LEU A 68 -7.86 -0.73 6.24
CA LEU A 68 -7.38 -0.33 4.92
C LEU A 68 -7.22 1.19 4.97
N ILE A 69 -5.97 1.65 4.92
CA ILE A 69 -5.65 3.07 5.03
C ILE A 69 -5.20 3.57 3.67
N GLN A 70 -5.85 4.60 3.15
CA GLN A 70 -5.38 5.28 1.95
C GLN A 70 -4.11 6.06 2.27
N ILE A 71 -3.09 5.92 1.43
CA ILE A 71 -1.83 6.63 1.55
C ILE A 71 -1.45 7.24 0.19
N GLU A 72 -0.89 8.44 0.22
CA GLU A 72 -0.35 9.07 -0.98
C GLU A 72 0.90 8.31 -1.47
N PRO A 73 1.04 8.06 -2.79
CA PRO A 73 2.16 7.30 -3.33
C PRO A 73 3.53 7.87 -2.97
N ASP A 74 3.67 9.21 -2.97
CA ASP A 74 4.90 9.90 -2.57
C ASP A 74 5.26 9.67 -1.10
N GLU A 75 4.24 9.61 -0.23
CA GLU A 75 4.45 9.36 1.19
C GLU A 75 4.84 7.90 1.43
N LEU A 76 4.21 6.95 0.74
CA LEU A 76 4.63 5.55 0.79
C LEU A 76 6.08 5.39 0.34
N ALA A 77 6.49 6.07 -0.75
CA ALA A 77 7.87 6.04 -1.24
C ALA A 77 8.86 6.61 -0.20
N ARG A 78 8.49 7.68 0.51
CA ARG A 78 9.29 8.22 1.61
C ARG A 78 9.43 7.23 2.76
N LEU A 79 8.34 6.59 3.18
CA LEU A 79 8.37 5.60 4.26
C LEU A 79 9.26 4.40 3.89
N VAL A 80 9.21 3.94 2.63
CA VAL A 80 10.07 2.87 2.10
C VAL A 80 11.55 3.29 2.15
N ALA A 81 11.87 4.48 1.63
CA ALA A 81 13.23 5.01 1.62
C ALA A 81 13.79 5.23 3.04
N LEU A 82 12.94 5.67 3.97
CA LEU A 82 13.32 5.89 5.36
C LEU A 82 13.48 4.60 6.15
N SER A 83 12.73 3.55 5.84
CA SER A 83 12.76 2.27 6.57
C SER A 83 13.89 1.36 6.08
N GLY A 84 14.30 1.46 4.81
CA GLY A 84 15.19 0.50 4.15
C GLY A 84 14.43 -0.64 3.46
N ALA A 85 13.11 -0.45 3.28
CA ALA A 85 12.20 -1.49 2.87
C ALA A 85 12.50 -2.08 1.48
N GLU A 86 12.40 -3.41 1.39
CA GLU A 86 12.45 -4.15 0.14
C GLU A 86 11.02 -4.39 -0.38
N ILE A 87 10.79 -4.08 -1.66
CA ILE A 87 9.53 -4.40 -2.34
C ILE A 87 9.64 -5.85 -2.78
N SER A 88 8.92 -6.74 -2.10
CA SER A 88 8.72 -8.10 -2.57
C SER A 88 7.51 -8.10 -3.50
N ASP A 89 7.76 -8.01 -4.79
CA ASP A 89 6.77 -8.27 -5.83
C ASP A 89 6.44 -9.77 -5.80
N ALA A 90 5.65 -10.20 -4.82
CA ALA A 90 5.05 -11.51 -4.85
C ALA A 90 3.88 -11.42 -5.84
N PRO A 91 3.90 -12.16 -6.96
CA PRO A 91 2.78 -12.13 -7.89
C PRO A 91 1.55 -12.69 -7.17
N GLY A 92 0.55 -11.85 -6.98
CA GLY A 92 -0.80 -12.29 -6.63
C GLY A 92 -1.32 -13.22 -7.72
N GLN A 93 -1.58 -14.47 -7.34
CA GLN A 93 -2.12 -15.54 -8.17
C GLN A 93 -3.56 -15.26 -8.63
#